data_AF-A0A1V4VZL4-F1
#
_entry.id   AF-A0A1V4VZL4-F1
#
_cell.length_a   1.000
_cell.length_b   1.000
_cell.length_c   1.000
_cell.angle_alpha   90.00
_cell.angle_beta   90.00
_cell.angle_gamma   90.00
#
_symmetry.space_group_name_H-M   'P 1'
#
loop_
_entity.id
_entity.type
_entity.pdbx_description
1 polymer ?
#
loop_
_entity_poly.entity_id
_entity_poly.type
_entity_poly.pdbx_seq_one_letter_code
_entity_poly.pdbx_strand_id
1 'polypeptide(L)'
;MSKIPNSDGTGERHGILVKVRLDIKGTGKSGRFLFGGKTVDKAAEESREQQLTVFRNVPIQGIQIIDIDCSTEIYTVNDELTNNEIAYAPMELTIKAYNLENVVRFITREDFRKIEVLDPASLTLNHNEIERLLFKIFEEIKEFRLWLERKYNLR
;
A
#
# COMPACT_ATOMS: atom_id res chain seq x y z
N MET A 1 -17.69 -34.94 -40.10
CA MET A 1 -17.71 -34.86 -38.62
C MET A 1 -16.31 -34.57 -38.12
N SER A 2 -15.95 -33.29 -38.04
CA SER A 2 -14.66 -32.84 -37.49
C SER A 2 -14.84 -32.59 -35.99
N LYS A 3 -14.02 -33.25 -35.17
CA LYS A 3 -13.99 -33.05 -33.72
C LYS A 3 -13.57 -31.61 -33.43
N ILE A 4 -14.43 -30.91 -32.67
CA ILE A 4 -14.13 -29.61 -32.07
C ILE A 4 -13.06 -29.86 -30.99
N PRO A 5 -11.92 -29.14 -30.99
CA PRO A 5 -11.00 -29.24 -29.88
C PRO A 5 -11.66 -28.61 -28.66
N ASN A 6 -11.73 -29.36 -27.55
CA ASN A 6 -12.04 -28.82 -26.23
C ASN A 6 -11.05 -27.70 -25.94
N SER A 7 -11.50 -26.45 -26.06
CA SER A 7 -10.83 -25.31 -25.47
C SER A 7 -10.99 -25.43 -23.97
N ASP A 8 -10.06 -26.10 -23.30
CA ASP A 8 -9.89 -25.95 -21.86
C ASP A 8 -9.65 -24.46 -21.60
N GLY A 9 -10.68 -23.83 -21.03
CA GLY A 9 -10.75 -22.41 -20.72
C GLY A 9 -9.80 -22.03 -19.60
N THR A 10 -8.49 -22.07 -19.86
CA THR A 10 -7.57 -21.16 -19.19
C THR A 10 -7.74 -19.78 -19.82
N GLY A 11 -8.93 -19.20 -19.60
CA GLY A 11 -9.18 -17.80 -19.89
C GLY A 11 -8.10 -16.96 -19.22
N GLU A 12 -7.66 -15.92 -19.92
CA GLU A 12 -6.77 -14.89 -19.42
C GLU A 12 -7.00 -14.68 -17.92
N ARG A 13 -6.00 -14.98 -17.08
CA ARG A 13 -6.13 -14.74 -15.64
C ARG A 13 -6.29 -13.23 -15.45
N HIS A 14 -7.53 -12.78 -15.40
CA HIS A 14 -7.89 -11.41 -15.03
C HIS A 14 -7.42 -11.24 -13.58
N GLY A 15 -6.26 -10.59 -13.41
CA GLY A 15 -5.74 -10.22 -12.10
C GLY A 15 -6.76 -9.38 -11.31
N ILE A 16 -6.55 -9.27 -10.01
CA ILE A 16 -7.45 -8.58 -9.08
C ILE A 16 -7.19 -7.08 -9.17
N LEU A 17 -8.19 -6.30 -9.58
CA LEU A 17 -8.14 -4.86 -9.57
C LEU A 17 -8.59 -4.34 -8.21
N VAL A 18 -7.71 -3.63 -7.51
CA VAL A 18 -7.99 -3.06 -6.20
C VAL A 18 -7.59 -1.59 -6.15
N LYS A 19 -8.34 -0.82 -5.38
CA LYS A 19 -8.02 0.56 -5.02
C LYS A 19 -7.56 0.59 -3.56
N VAL A 20 -6.34 1.08 -3.32
CA VAL A 20 -5.74 1.15 -1.99
C VAL A 20 -5.48 2.60 -1.63
N ARG A 21 -5.95 3.04 -0.47
CA ARG A 21 -5.62 4.36 0.09
C ARG A 21 -4.50 4.23 1.12
N LEU A 22 -3.46 5.03 0.90
CA LEU A 22 -2.33 5.22 1.80
C LEU A 22 -2.30 6.68 2.25
N ASP A 23 -2.21 6.91 3.56
CA ASP A 23 -2.10 8.26 4.13
C ASP A 23 -0.67 8.46 4.62
N ILE A 24 0.14 9.12 3.78
CA ILE A 24 1.58 9.26 4.00
C ILE A 24 1.83 10.29 5.10
N LYS A 25 2.46 9.85 6.19
CA LYS A 25 2.77 10.70 7.34
C LYS A 25 3.96 11.63 7.05
N GLY A 26 3.81 12.91 7.39
CA GLY A 26 4.93 13.85 7.41
C GLY A 26 5.91 13.57 8.55
N THR A 27 7.19 13.44 8.26
CA THR A 27 8.26 13.25 9.26
C THR A 27 8.90 14.57 9.67
N GLY A 28 8.09 15.60 9.94
CA GLY A 28 8.57 16.85 10.51
C GLY A 28 8.87 16.66 12.00
N LYS A 29 10.12 16.79 12.44
CA LYS A 29 10.39 17.01 13.87
C LYS A 29 9.79 18.36 14.24
N SER A 30 8.94 18.41 15.26
CA SER A 30 8.50 19.65 15.93
C SER A 30 9.71 20.34 16.56
N GLY A 31 10.56 20.95 15.74
CA GLY A 31 11.74 21.71 16.15
C GLY A 31 11.35 23.16 16.28
N ARG A 32 11.21 23.62 17.52
CA ARG A 32 10.98 25.01 17.92
C ARG A 32 12.24 25.85 17.61
N PHE A 33 12.49 26.20 16.35
CA PHE A 33 13.52 27.17 16.00
C PHE A 33 13.08 28.13 14.89
N LEU A 34 13.49 29.37 15.14
CA LEU A 34 13.21 30.62 14.45
C LEU A 34 13.69 30.55 12.98
N PHE A 35 12.83 31.00 12.05
CA PHE A 35 13.09 31.19 10.61
C PHE A 35 13.33 29.92 9.76
N GLY A 36 12.25 29.41 9.13
CA GLY A 36 12.35 28.62 7.89
C GLY A 36 12.12 27.10 7.97
N GLY A 37 11.69 26.55 9.10
CA GLY A 37 11.31 25.13 9.20
C GLY A 37 10.09 24.78 8.31
N LYS A 38 10.13 23.62 7.63
CA LYS A 38 8.99 23.13 6.84
C LYS A 38 7.79 22.87 7.75
N THR A 39 6.59 23.31 7.35
CA THR A 39 5.34 22.94 8.03
C THR A 39 5.16 21.42 8.00
N VAL A 40 4.45 20.86 8.98
CA VAL A 40 4.14 19.43 9.00
C VAL A 40 3.43 18.98 7.72
N ASP A 41 2.56 19.83 7.17
CA ASP A 41 1.87 19.64 5.89
C ASP A 41 2.85 19.48 4.73
N LYS A 42 3.81 20.40 4.61
CA LYS A 42 4.83 20.34 3.56
C LYS A 42 5.72 19.11 3.69
N ALA A 43 6.01 18.69 4.92
CA ALA A 43 6.76 17.45 5.15
C ALA A 43 5.96 16.21 4.73
N ALA A 44 4.64 16.19 4.92
CA ALA A 44 3.77 15.12 4.45
C ALA A 44 3.67 15.12 2.92
N GLU A 45 3.54 16.29 2.31
CA GLU A 45 3.52 16.47 0.85
C GLU A 45 4.78 15.93 0.20
N GLU A 46 5.96 16.35 0.67
CA GLU A 46 7.25 15.87 0.14
C GLU A 46 7.43 14.37 0.34
N SER A 47 6.95 13.82 1.46
CA SER A 47 6.97 12.37 1.70
C SER A 47 6.08 11.62 0.71
N ARG A 48 4.90 12.17 0.37
CA ARG A 48 4.02 11.62 -0.67
C ARG A 48 4.66 11.71 -2.05
N GLU A 49 5.32 12.82 -2.40
CA GLU A 49 6.05 12.98 -3.67
C GLU A 49 7.18 11.95 -3.84
N GLN A 50 7.90 11.65 -2.75
CA GLN A 50 8.91 10.59 -2.76
C GLN A 50 8.28 9.22 -3.00
N GLN A 51 7.19 8.89 -2.31
CA GLN A 51 6.45 7.64 -2.52
C GLN A 51 5.90 7.54 -3.95
N LEU A 52 5.35 8.63 -4.50
CA LEU A 52 4.91 8.71 -5.89
C LEU A 52 6.04 8.38 -6.87
N THR A 53 7.23 8.92 -6.64
CA THR A 53 8.41 8.65 -7.46
C THR A 53 8.80 7.16 -7.41
N VAL A 54 8.74 6.55 -6.23
CA VAL A 54 8.99 5.11 -6.06
C VAL A 54 7.96 4.30 -6.85
N PHE A 55 6.67 4.56 -6.65
CA PHE A 55 5.62 3.80 -7.32
C PHE A 55 5.69 3.92 -8.85
N ARG A 56 6.01 5.10 -9.39
CA ARG A 56 6.10 5.31 -10.84
C ARG A 56 7.30 4.62 -11.50
N ASN A 57 8.39 4.44 -10.77
CA ASN A 57 9.67 4.04 -11.37
C ASN A 57 10.18 2.67 -10.91
N VAL A 58 9.69 2.15 -9.77
CA VAL A 58 10.15 0.88 -9.20
C VAL A 58 9.15 -0.23 -9.54
N PRO A 59 9.55 -1.23 -10.35
CA PRO A 59 8.66 -2.34 -10.65
C PRO A 59 8.41 -3.18 -9.40
N ILE A 60 7.15 -3.50 -9.16
CA ILE A 60 6.72 -4.37 -8.06
C ILE A 60 6.27 -5.69 -8.66
N GLN A 61 6.96 -6.78 -8.32
CA GLN A 61 6.64 -8.10 -8.86
C GLN A 61 5.17 -8.47 -8.61
N GLY A 62 4.49 -8.89 -9.67
CA GLY A 62 3.09 -9.34 -9.61
C GLY A 62 2.07 -8.21 -9.47
N ILE A 63 2.49 -6.95 -9.61
CA ILE A 63 1.64 -5.77 -9.52
C ILE A 63 1.82 -4.89 -10.76
N GLN A 64 0.69 -4.44 -11.31
CA GLN A 64 0.64 -3.37 -12.29
C GLN A 64 -0.04 -2.15 -11.64
N ILE A 65 0.62 -1.00 -11.65
CA ILE A 65 -0.01 0.26 -11.24
C ILE A 65 -0.80 0.79 -12.44
N ILE A 66 -2.11 0.96 -12.25
CA ILE A 66 -3.04 1.44 -13.27
C ILE A 66 -3.19 2.95 -13.17
N ASP A 67 -3.38 3.45 -11.95
CA ASP A 67 -3.57 4.87 -11.69
C ASP A 67 -3.08 5.24 -10.28
N ILE A 68 -2.70 6.51 -10.12
CA ILE A 68 -2.39 7.09 -8.82
C ILE A 68 -3.09 8.44 -8.70
N ASP A 69 -4.06 8.52 -7.79
CA ASP A 69 -4.79 9.74 -7.46
C ASP A 69 -4.23 10.36 -6.16
N CYS A 70 -4.08 11.67 -6.17
CA CYS A 70 -3.58 12.49 -5.07
C CYS A 70 -4.42 13.76 -4.87
N SER A 71 -5.65 13.76 -5.38
CA SER A 71 -6.56 14.91 -5.31
C SER A 71 -7.10 15.17 -3.90
N THR A 72 -7.02 14.18 -3.01
CA THR A 72 -7.45 14.32 -1.61
C THR A 72 -6.51 15.24 -0.85
N GLU A 73 -7.09 16.25 -0.20
CA GLU A 73 -6.35 17.27 0.56
C GLU A 73 -5.55 16.68 1.73
N ILE A 74 -4.41 17.31 2.02
CA ILE A 74 -3.59 17.03 3.18
C ILE A 74 -4.37 17.45 4.43
N TYR A 75 -4.34 16.61 5.46
CA TYR A 75 -5.04 16.88 6.71
C TYR A 75 -4.12 16.66 7.91
N THR A 76 -4.40 17.38 8.99
CA THR A 76 -3.59 17.37 10.21
C THR A 76 -4.42 16.88 11.39
N VAL A 77 -3.81 16.03 12.21
CA VAL A 77 -4.42 15.44 13.40
C VAL A 77 -3.52 15.74 14.59
N ASN A 78 -4.11 16.09 15.72
CA ASN A 78 -3.39 16.21 16.98
C ASN A 78 -3.20 14.82 17.59
N ASP A 79 -1.95 14.43 17.80
CA ASP A 79 -1.59 13.24 18.56
C ASP A 79 -1.76 13.51 20.06
N GLU A 80 -2.78 12.92 20.67
CA GLU A 80 -3.10 13.12 22.10
C GLU A 80 -1.97 12.64 23.03
N LEU A 81 -1.15 11.67 22.60
CA LEU A 81 -0.06 11.13 23.44
C LEU A 81 1.16 12.06 23.45
N THR A 82 1.47 12.68 22.31
CA THR A 82 2.67 13.52 22.16
C THR A 82 2.37 15.02 22.12
N ASN A 83 1.09 15.39 22.08
CA ASN A 83 0.57 16.74 21.90
C ASN A 83 1.19 17.46 20.69
N ASN A 84 1.51 16.70 19.63
CA ASN A 84 2.06 17.22 18.38
C ASN A 84 1.03 17.12 17.25
N GLU A 85 1.07 18.11 16.36
CA GLU A 85 0.38 18.04 15.07
C GLU A 85 1.09 17.05 14.14
N ILE A 86 0.30 16.14 13.55
CA ILE A 86 0.76 15.20 12.53
C ILE A 86 -0.05 15.43 11.27
N ALA A 87 0.62 15.80 10.18
CA ALA A 87 0.02 15.88 8.87
C ALA A 87 0.10 14.55 8.11
N TYR A 88 -0.94 14.28 7.34
CA TYR A 88 -1.09 13.12 6.47
C TYR A 88 -1.43 13.60 5.06
N ALA A 89 -0.70 13.08 4.07
CA ALA A 89 -0.91 13.36 2.66
C ALA A 89 -1.47 12.09 1.97
N PRO A 90 -2.79 12.04 1.69
CA PRO A 90 -3.42 10.85 1.10
C PRO A 90 -2.99 10.59 -0.34
N MET A 91 -2.95 9.31 -0.70
CA MET A 91 -2.69 8.81 -2.04
C MET A 91 -3.52 7.56 -2.28
N GLU A 92 -4.25 7.53 -3.39
CA GLU A 92 -5.06 6.38 -3.80
C GLU A 92 -4.42 5.69 -5.00
N LEU A 93 -4.03 4.43 -4.83
CA LEU A 93 -3.42 3.59 -5.84
C LEU A 93 -4.47 2.65 -6.42
N THR A 94 -4.71 2.72 -7.72
CA THR A 94 -5.43 1.67 -8.43
C THR A 94 -4.41 0.70 -8.99
N ILE A 95 -4.42 -0.55 -8.51
CA ILE A 95 -3.45 -1.58 -8.87
C ILE A 95 -4.16 -2.83 -9.37
N LYS A 96 -3.56 -3.48 -10.35
CA LYS A 96 -3.93 -4.84 -10.79
C LYS A 96 -2.90 -5.83 -10.27
N ALA A 97 -3.31 -6.68 -9.35
CA ALA A 97 -2.47 -7.73 -8.77
C ALA A 97 -2.69 -9.06 -9.50
N TYR A 98 -1.62 -9.79 -9.79
CA TYR A 98 -1.73 -11.09 -10.46
C TYR A 98 -2.47 -12.13 -9.61
N ASN A 99 -2.35 -12.04 -8.29
CA ASN A 99 -2.96 -12.91 -7.30
C ASN A 99 -3.13 -12.16 -5.97
N LEU A 100 -3.92 -12.71 -5.05
CA LEU A 100 -4.29 -12.02 -3.81
C LEU A 100 -3.11 -11.80 -2.86
N GLU A 101 -2.18 -12.75 -2.78
CA GLU A 101 -0.96 -12.62 -1.95
C GLU A 101 -0.14 -11.36 -2.30
N ASN A 102 -0.13 -10.92 -3.57
CA ASN A 102 0.61 -9.74 -3.96
C ASN A 102 0.00 -8.43 -3.43
N VAL A 103 -1.28 -8.42 -3.09
CA VAL A 103 -1.97 -7.28 -2.47
C VAL A 103 -1.54 -7.10 -1.02
N VAL A 104 -1.14 -8.17 -0.33
CA VAL A 104 -0.85 -8.16 1.12
C VAL A 104 0.18 -7.09 1.49
N ARG A 105 1.22 -6.90 0.66
CA ARG A 105 2.29 -5.90 0.90
C ARG A 105 1.81 -4.45 0.97
N PHE A 106 0.62 -4.16 0.44
CA PHE A 106 0.05 -2.81 0.47
C PHE A 106 -0.78 -2.59 1.73
N ILE A 107 -1.48 -3.62 2.19
CA ILE A 107 -2.37 -3.53 3.36
C ILE A 107 -1.61 -3.69 4.69
N THR A 108 -0.37 -4.20 4.65
CA THR A 108 0.51 -4.34 5.82
C THR A 108 1.35 -3.10 6.11
N ARG A 109 1.26 -2.06 5.25
CA ARG A 109 1.99 -0.81 5.46
C ARG A 109 1.41 -0.01 6.62
N GLU A 110 2.26 0.72 7.35
CA GLU A 110 1.83 1.58 8.46
C GLU A 110 0.91 2.74 8.00
N ASP A 111 1.06 3.18 6.75
CA ASP A 111 0.27 4.23 6.13
C ASP A 111 -1.04 3.73 5.48
N PHE A 112 -1.32 2.42 5.54
CA PHE A 112 -2.55 1.86 5.00
C PHE A 112 -3.80 2.41 5.72
N ARG A 113 -4.85 2.70 4.93
CA ARG A 113 -6.14 3.17 5.46
C ARG A 113 -7.34 2.38 4.97
N LYS A 114 -7.43 2.13 3.67
CA LYS A 114 -8.58 1.45 3.08
C LYS A 114 -8.15 0.66 1.86
N ILE A 115 -8.81 -0.47 1.63
CA ILE A 115 -8.81 -1.19 0.36
C ILE A 115 -10.24 -1.34 -0.16
N GLU A 116 -10.39 -1.30 -1.47
CA GLU A 116 -11.61 -1.62 -2.19
C GLU A 116 -11.28 -2.56 -3.34
N VAL A 117 -12.01 -3.67 -3.45
CA VAL A 117 -11.88 -4.58 -4.60
C VAL A 117 -12.82 -4.09 -5.69
N LEU A 118 -12.26 -3.72 -6.83
CA LEU A 118 -13.01 -3.22 -7.98
C LEU A 118 -13.41 -4.35 -8.93
N ASP A 119 -12.52 -5.33 -9.10
CA ASP A 119 -12.75 -6.52 -9.92
C ASP A 119 -11.85 -7.68 -9.43
N PRO A 120 -12.33 -8.94 -9.42
CA PRO A 120 -13.68 -9.38 -9.75
C PRO A 120 -14.69 -9.12 -8.62
N ALA A 121 -15.99 -9.18 -8.94
CA ALA A 121 -17.07 -9.09 -7.94
C ALA A 121 -17.04 -10.23 -6.90
N SER A 122 -16.44 -11.37 -7.24
CA SER A 122 -16.22 -12.49 -6.33
C SER A 122 -14.91 -13.20 -6.67
N LEU A 123 -14.19 -13.64 -5.64
CA LEU A 123 -12.94 -14.38 -5.78
C LEU A 123 -13.10 -15.79 -5.22
N THR A 124 -12.71 -16.80 -6.01
CA THR A 124 -12.60 -18.19 -5.54
C THR A 124 -11.13 -18.55 -5.43
N LEU A 125 -10.71 -19.10 -4.30
CA LEU A 125 -9.33 -19.52 -4.07
C LEU A 125 -9.26 -21.04 -3.86
N ASN A 126 -8.31 -21.69 -4.52
CA ASN A 126 -7.99 -23.08 -4.25
C ASN A 126 -7.06 -23.23 -3.03
N HIS A 127 -6.83 -24.46 -2.58
CA HIS A 127 -5.99 -24.76 -1.41
C HIS A 127 -4.58 -24.14 -1.51
N ASN A 128 -3.92 -24.25 -2.67
CA ASN A 128 -2.58 -23.70 -2.87
C ASN A 128 -2.58 -22.17 -2.79
N GLU A 129 -3.61 -21.51 -3.33
CA GLU A 129 -3.71 -20.04 -3.28
C GLU A 129 -3.96 -19.54 -1.86
N ILE A 130 -4.76 -20.28 -1.08
CA ILE A 130 -4.97 -20.00 0.34
C ILE A 130 -3.65 -20.18 1.10
N GLU A 131 -2.94 -21.28 0.90
CA GLU A 131 -1.66 -21.53 1.56
C GLU A 131 -0.63 -20.42 1.27
N ARG A 132 -0.48 -20.01 0.01
CA ARG A 132 0.45 -18.92 -0.33
C ARG A 132 0.02 -17.58 0.24
N LEU A 133 -1.28 -17.28 0.27
CA LEU A 133 -1.81 -16.08 0.92
C LEU A 133 -1.46 -16.07 2.42
N LEU A 134 -1.73 -17.16 3.13
CA LEU A 134 -1.43 -17.29 4.55
C LEU A 134 0.07 -17.19 4.83
N PHE A 135 0.89 -17.82 3.98
CA PHE A 135 2.34 -17.72 4.07
C PHE A 135 2.81 -16.28 3.87
N LYS A 136 2.27 -15.57 2.88
CA LYS A 136 2.64 -14.18 2.62
C LYS A 136 2.23 -13.25 3.77
N ILE A 137 1.07 -13.46 4.37
CA ILE A 137 0.64 -12.73 5.58
C ILE A 137 1.64 -12.98 6.71
N PHE A 138 2.03 -14.23 6.94
CA PHE A 138 3.02 -14.56 7.96
C PHE A 138 4.37 -13.87 7.72
N GLU A 139 4.87 -13.86 6.47
CA GLU A 139 6.10 -13.17 6.12
C GLU A 139 6.03 -11.67 6.44
N GLU A 140 4.95 -10.99 6.07
CA GLU A 140 4.79 -9.56 6.34
C GLU A 140 4.69 -9.26 7.84
N ILE A 141 4.00 -10.10 8.62
CA ILE A 141 3.96 -9.99 10.09
C ILE A 141 5.36 -10.18 10.68
N LYS A 142 6.11 -11.17 10.20
CA LYS A 142 7.48 -11.44 10.65
C LYS A 142 8.40 -10.27 10.33
N GLU A 143 8.35 -9.73 9.12
CA GLU A 143 9.15 -8.57 8.71
C GLU A 143 8.80 -7.33 9.53
N PHE A 144 7.50 -7.08 9.76
CA PHE A 144 7.05 -6.00 10.61
C PHE A 144 7.58 -6.14 12.05
N ARG A 145 7.52 -7.35 12.63
CA ARG A 145 8.09 -7.62 13.95
C ARG A 145 9.59 -7.39 14.00
N LEU A 146 10.36 -7.88 13.01
CA LEU A 146 11.80 -7.67 12.91
C LEU A 146 12.16 -6.19 12.76
N TRP A 147 11.33 -5.43 12.04
CA TRP A 147 11.48 -3.98 11.93
C TRP A 147 11.24 -3.29 13.28
N LEU A 148 10.20 -3.67 14.02
CA LEU A 148 9.94 -3.15 15.36
C LEU A 148 11.10 -3.49 16.32
N GLU A 149 11.54 -4.75 16.36
CA GLU A 149 12.67 -5.19 17.20
C GLU A 149 13.91 -4.35 16.94
N ARG A 150 14.27 -4.12 15.66
CA ARG A 150 15.39 -3.23 15.29
C ARG A 150 15.17 -1.81 15.77
N LYS A 151 13.97 -1.25 15.57
CA LYS A 151 13.64 0.13 15.99
C LYS A 151 13.74 0.33 17.50
N TYR A 152 13.40 -0.67 18.31
CA TYR A 152 13.46 -0.59 19.77
C TYR A 152 14.81 -1.01 20.36
N ASN A 153 15.55 -1.93 19.72
CA ASN A 153 16.89 -2.34 20.17
C ASN A 153 18.01 -1.35 19.77
N LEU A 154 17.70 -0.35 18.95
CA LEU A 154 18.59 0.78 18.61
C LEU A 154 18.45 1.97 19.58
N ARG A 155 17.68 1.82 20.67
CA ARG A 155 17.62 2.76 21.80
C ARG A 155 18.34 2.18 23.01
#